data_AF-A0A9E2SBT0-F1
#
_entry.id   AF-A0A9E2SBT0-F1
#
_cell.length_a   1.000
_cell.length_b   1.000
_cell.length_c   1.000
_cell.angle_alpha   90.00
_cell.angle_beta   90.00
_cell.angle_gamma   90.00
#
_symmetry.space_group_name_H-M   'P 1'
#
loop_
_entity.id
_entity.type
_entity.pdbx_description
1 polymer ?
#
loop_
_entity_poly.entity_id
_entity_poly.type
_entity_poly.pdbx_seq_one_letter_code
_entity_poly.pdbx_strand_id
1 'polypeptide(L)'
;MKPDLINILSNSNKDIDNQQLMDYISGKLSEAEKHAIEEDTVDNDFMNDAMEGLQSFKDNKKINFFVDQINNDLHKRLGEKKARKNKRRLKEEPWIYMAVVIVLVLIVLAYVVIHNLPKAN
;
A
#
# COMPACT_ATOMS: atom_id res chain seq x y z
N MET A 1 -2.06 15.09 4.16
CA MET A 1 -0.86 14.22 4.14
C MET A 1 0.31 15.11 4.44
N LYS A 2 1.14 14.78 5.45
CA LYS A 2 2.26 15.63 5.86
C LYS A 2 3.45 15.40 4.91
N PRO A 3 3.85 16.39 4.10
CA PRO A 3 4.91 16.22 3.09
C PRO A 3 6.29 15.92 3.72
N ASP A 4 6.49 16.34 4.96
CA ASP A 4 7.78 16.23 5.67
C ASP A 4 8.18 14.78 5.94
N LEU A 5 7.21 13.86 6.09
CA LEU A 5 7.49 12.44 6.35
C LEU A 5 8.11 11.73 5.15
N ILE A 6 7.84 12.19 3.93
CA ILE A 6 8.37 11.56 2.71
C ILE A 6 9.86 11.91 2.53
N ASN A 7 10.27 13.10 2.96
CA ASN A 7 11.67 13.54 2.86
C ASN A 7 12.59 12.78 3.84
N ILE A 8 12.09 12.38 5.01
CA ILE A 8 12.87 11.63 6.01
C ILE A 8 13.29 10.25 5.47
N LEU A 9 12.38 9.52 4.80
CA LEU A 9 12.71 8.23 4.20
C LEU A 9 13.56 8.37 2.92
N SER A 10 13.41 9.48 2.19
CA SER A 10 14.15 9.70 0.95
C SER A 10 15.65 9.97 1.18
N ASN A 11 16.01 10.45 2.38
CA ASN A 11 17.41 10.70 2.78
C ASN A 11 18.03 9.55 3.59
N SER A 12 17.27 8.50 3.94
CA SER A 12 17.76 7.32 4.67
C SER A 12 18.65 6.40 3.82
N ASN A 13 18.82 6.71 2.53
CA ASN A 13 19.47 5.83 1.55
C ASN A 13 20.96 6.15 1.36
N LYS A 14 21.61 6.70 2.39
CA LYS A 14 23.04 6.99 2.38
C LYS A 14 23.72 6.17 3.48
N ASP A 15 24.30 5.07 2.99
CA ASP A 15 25.60 4.54 3.40
C ASP A 15 25.69 3.39 4.42
N ILE A 16 24.60 2.87 5.01
CA ILE A 16 24.64 1.57 5.72
C ILE A 16 23.39 0.74 5.39
N ASP A 17 23.58 -0.52 4.94
CA ASP A 17 22.49 -1.45 4.68
C ASP A 17 21.84 -1.90 6.01
N ASN A 18 20.51 -1.85 6.09
CA ASN A 18 19.74 -2.38 7.22
C ASN A 18 20.12 -3.84 7.57
N GLN A 19 20.55 -4.62 6.57
CA GLN A 19 21.06 -5.97 6.79
C GLN A 19 22.38 -5.97 7.58
N GLN A 20 23.29 -5.05 7.28
CA GLN A 20 24.58 -4.94 7.98
C GLN A 20 24.38 -4.56 9.46
N LEU A 21 23.45 -3.65 9.76
CA LEU A 21 23.08 -3.32 11.14
C LEU A 21 22.50 -4.53 11.89
N MET A 22 21.68 -5.34 11.21
CA MET A 22 21.13 -6.56 11.80
C MET A 22 22.21 -7.60 12.09
N ASP A 23 23.19 -7.75 11.19
CA ASP A 23 24.30 -8.68 11.35
C ASP A 23 25.30 -8.22 12.42
N TYR A 24 25.51 -6.91 12.56
CA TYR A 24 26.28 -6.30 13.65
C TYR A 24 25.70 -6.70 15.02
N ILE A 25 24.39 -6.50 15.21
CA ILE A 25 23.70 -6.79 16.47
C ILE A 25 23.53 -8.29 16.70
N SER A 26 23.43 -9.07 15.63
CA SER A 26 23.41 -10.53 15.71
C SER A 26 24.78 -11.13 16.02
N GLY A 27 25.84 -10.33 16.06
CA GLY A 27 27.20 -10.77 16.34
C GLY A 27 27.84 -11.59 15.22
N LYS A 28 27.33 -11.46 13.98
CA LYS A 28 27.78 -12.23 12.81
C LYS A 28 28.93 -11.57 12.04
N LEU A 29 29.17 -10.28 12.27
CA LEU A 29 30.24 -9.52 11.63
C LEU A 29 31.61 -9.78 12.27
N SER A 30 32.65 -9.77 11.43
CA SER A 30 34.04 -9.77 11.87
C SER A 30 34.41 -8.44 12.54
N GLU A 31 35.52 -8.43 13.28
CA GLU A 31 35.99 -7.24 14.02
C GLU A 31 36.29 -6.06 13.09
N ALA A 32 36.82 -6.33 11.89
CA ALA A 32 37.07 -5.30 10.88
C ALA A 32 35.77 -4.67 10.34
N GLU A 33 34.73 -5.48 10.12
CA GLU A 33 33.43 -5.00 9.63
C GLU A 33 32.68 -4.21 10.71
N LYS A 34 32.80 -4.62 11.98
CA LYS A 34 32.24 -3.87 13.11
C LYS A 34 32.85 -2.48 13.22
N HIS A 35 34.17 -2.39 13.10
CA HIS A 35 34.89 -1.13 13.21
C HIS A 35 34.53 -0.16 12.07
N ALA A 36 34.32 -0.68 10.85
CA ALA A 36 33.85 0.11 9.73
C ALA A 36 32.43 0.69 9.97
N ILE A 37 31.52 -0.13 10.51
CA ILE A 37 30.17 0.34 10.87
C ILE A 37 30.24 1.40 11.98
N GLU A 38 31.08 1.19 13.00
CA GLU A 38 31.23 2.15 14.09
C GLU A 38 31.78 3.49 13.57
N GLU A 39 32.75 3.47 12.66
CA GLU A 39 33.30 4.66 11.99
C GLU A 39 32.21 5.41 11.18
N ASP A 40 31.44 4.69 10.37
CA ASP A 40 30.34 5.26 9.57
C ASP A 40 29.18 5.78 10.46
N THR A 41 29.02 5.23 11.67
CA THR A 41 27.97 5.63 12.62
C THR A 41 28.34 6.90 13.39
N VAL A 42 29.63 7.17 13.62
CA VAL A 42 30.10 8.38 14.34
C VAL A 42 29.64 9.67 13.63
N ASP A 43 29.64 9.67 12.30
CA ASP A 43 29.28 10.83 11.50
C ASP A 43 27.76 10.99 11.29
N ASN A 44 26.93 10.08 11.83
CA ASN A 44 25.50 10.02 11.57
C ASN A 44 24.67 9.87 12.86
N ASP A 45 24.22 11.01 13.41
CA ASP A 45 23.34 11.08 14.59
C ASP A 45 22.10 10.18 14.49
N PHE A 46 21.52 10.03 13.29
CA PHE A 46 20.34 9.18 13.08
C PHE A 46 20.69 7.68 13.20
N MET A 47 21.86 7.26 12.71
CA MET A 47 22.30 5.87 12.85
C MET A 47 22.68 5.54 14.28
N ASN A 48 23.29 6.50 14.99
CA ASN A 48 23.60 6.35 16.41
C ASN A 48 22.31 6.12 17.23
N ASP A 49 21.28 6.96 17.03
CA ASP A 49 19.96 6.79 17.65
C ASP A 49 19.30 5.45 17.28
N ALA A 50 19.39 5.04 16.01
CA ALA A 50 18.84 3.78 15.53
C ALA A 50 19.55 2.56 16.16
N MET A 51 20.87 2.62 16.30
CA MET A 51 21.68 1.57 16.90
C MET A 51 21.42 1.44 18.40
N GLU A 52 21.31 2.55 19.13
CA GLU A 52 20.90 2.55 20.55
C GLU A 52 19.49 1.94 20.71
N GLY A 53 18.55 2.35 19.86
CA GLY A 53 17.20 1.80 19.84
C GLY A 53 17.18 0.30 19.56
N LEU A 54 18.03 -0.19 18.66
CA LEU A 54 18.08 -1.59 18.26
C LEU A 54 18.83 -2.45 19.29
N GLN A 55 19.91 -1.95 19.90
CA GLN A 55 20.61 -2.60 21.01
C GLN A 55 19.75 -2.73 22.26
N SER A 56 18.81 -1.80 22.47
CA SER A 56 17.83 -1.88 23.56
C SER A 56 16.92 -3.12 23.45
N PHE A 57 16.80 -3.72 22.27
CA PHE A 57 16.12 -5.00 22.08
C PHE A 57 17.07 -6.17 22.39
N LYS A 58 16.95 -6.74 23.60
CA LYS A 58 17.77 -7.89 24.05
C LYS A 58 17.57 -9.20 23.26
N ASP A 59 16.55 -9.29 22.41
CA ASP A 59 16.16 -10.53 21.73
C ASP A 59 16.03 -10.32 20.23
N ASN A 60 17.14 -10.58 19.53
CA ASN A 60 17.29 -10.40 18.09
C ASN A 60 16.26 -11.21 17.26
N LYS A 61 15.71 -12.30 17.80
CA LYS A 61 14.67 -13.07 17.10
C LYS A 61 13.34 -12.33 17.03
N LYS A 62 13.03 -11.51 18.04
CA LYS A 62 11.80 -10.71 18.07
C LYS A 62 11.84 -9.56 17.09
N ILE A 63 13.03 -9.02 16.83
CA ILE A 63 13.25 -7.92 15.88
C ILE A 63 12.85 -8.34 14.47
N ASN A 64 13.35 -9.48 13.99
CA ASN A 64 13.01 -9.99 12.65
C ASN A 64 11.50 -10.23 12.49
N PHE A 65 10.86 -10.86 13.48
CA PHE A 65 9.42 -11.06 13.47
C PHE A 65 8.64 -9.74 13.43
N PHE A 66 9.11 -8.73 14.16
CA PHE A 66 8.47 -7.42 14.20
C PHE A 66 8.61 -6.67 12.87
N VAL A 67 9.78 -6.77 12.22
CA VAL A 67 10.00 -6.23 10.86
C VAL A 67 9.03 -6.87 9.86
N ASP A 68 8.92 -8.20 9.89
CA ASP A 68 8.00 -8.94 9.02
C ASP A 68 6.55 -8.53 9.27
N GLN A 69 6.16 -8.38 10.55
CA GLN A 69 4.83 -7.94 10.93
C GLN A 69 4.52 -6.52 10.43
N ILE A 70 5.45 -5.57 10.61
CA ILE A 70 5.30 -4.19 10.12
C ILE A 70 5.13 -4.18 8.61
N ASN A 71 5.98 -4.92 7.89
CA ASN A 71 5.94 -4.95 6.44
C ASN A 71 4.61 -5.51 5.93
N ASN A 72 4.15 -6.62 6.51
CA ASN A 72 2.87 -7.22 6.19
C ASN A 72 1.69 -6.29 6.52
N ASP A 73 1.70 -5.64 7.69
CA ASP A 73 0.66 -4.69 8.09
C ASP A 73 0.62 -3.45 7.19
N LEU A 74 1.77 -2.97 6.73
CA LEU A 74 1.86 -1.87 5.77
C LEU A 74 1.20 -2.27 4.45
N HIS A 75 1.60 -3.41 3.89
CA HIS A 75 1.01 -3.95 2.66
C HIS A 75 -0.49 -4.17 2.81
N LYS A 76 -0.94 -4.70 3.94
CA LYS A 76 -2.35 -4.90 4.26
C LYS A 76 -3.12 -3.58 4.30
N ARG A 77 -2.61 -2.57 4.99
CA ARG A 77 -3.25 -1.23 5.08
C ARG A 77 -3.33 -0.53 3.73
N LEU A 78 -2.30 -0.66 2.89
CA LEU A 78 -2.28 -0.13 1.53
C LEU A 78 -3.28 -0.88 0.63
N GLY A 79 -3.30 -2.20 0.71
CA GLY A 79 -4.23 -3.07 -0.01
C GLY A 79 -5.69 -2.82 0.38
N GLU A 80 -5.97 -2.66 1.67
CA GLU A 80 -7.31 -2.34 2.17
C GLU A 80 -7.80 -0.97 1.71
N LYS A 81 -6.92 0.04 1.63
CA LYS A 81 -7.29 1.35 1.06
C LYS A 81 -7.65 1.23 -0.42
N LYS A 82 -6.89 0.42 -1.17
CA LYS A 82 -7.16 0.14 -2.60
C LYS A 82 -8.47 -0.65 -2.77
N ALA A 83 -8.70 -1.67 -1.95
CA ALA A 83 -9.92 -2.46 -1.95
C ALA A 83 -11.15 -1.64 -1.56
N ARG A 84 -11.07 -0.78 -0.53
CA ARG A 84 -12.13 0.16 -0.16
C ARG A 84 -12.43 1.16 -1.28
N LYS A 85 -11.41 1.64 -2.00
CA LYS A 85 -11.58 2.52 -3.15
C LYS A 85 -12.25 1.78 -4.33
N ASN A 86 -11.85 0.54 -4.61
CA ASN A 86 -12.50 -0.28 -5.66
C ASN A 86 -13.94 -0.65 -5.33
N LYS A 87 -14.25 -0.99 -4.07
CA LYS A 87 -15.61 -1.32 -3.63
C LYS A 87 -16.58 -0.12 -3.73
N ARG A 88 -16.06 1.11 -3.76
CA ARG A 88 -16.83 2.34 -4.01
C ARG A 88 -16.98 2.70 -5.49
N ARG A 89 -16.22 2.07 -6.40
CA ARG A 89 -16.24 2.39 -7.84
C ARG A 89 -17.22 1.54 -8.65
N LEU A 90 -17.78 0.48 -8.06
CA LEU A 90 -18.64 -0.46 -8.79
C LEU A 90 -19.89 -0.81 -7.98
N LYS A 91 -20.88 0.07 -8.10
CA LYS A 91 -22.26 -0.37 -8.34
C LYS A 91 -22.74 0.46 -9.53
N GLU A 92 -22.33 0.06 -10.71
CA GLU A 92 -23.08 0.44 -11.91
C GLU A 92 -24.48 -0.11 -11.69
N GLU A 93 -25.46 0.74 -11.39
CA GLU A 93 -26.81 0.28 -11.09
C GLU A 93 -27.40 -0.36 -12.35
N PRO A 94 -27.61 -1.69 -12.38
CA PRO A 94 -28.18 -2.37 -13.55
C PRO A 94 -29.60 -1.90 -13.87
N TRP A 95 -30.22 -1.18 -12.95
CA TRP A 95 -31.52 -0.54 -13.09
C TRP A 95 -31.56 0.51 -14.20
N ILE A 96 -30.47 1.24 -14.45
CA ILE A 96 -30.45 2.25 -15.52
C ILE A 96 -30.57 1.59 -16.90
N TYR A 97 -29.89 0.47 -17.11
CA TYR A 97 -29.96 -0.30 -18.35
C TYR A 97 -31.34 -0.94 -18.52
N MET A 98 -31.93 -1.46 -17.43
CA MET A 98 -33.28 -2.02 -17.44
C MET A 98 -34.34 -0.96 -17.82
N ALA A 99 -34.24 0.25 -17.26
CA ALA A 99 -35.12 1.37 -17.60
C ALA A 99 -35.02 1.75 -19.09
N VAL A 100 -33.80 1.82 -19.64
CA VAL A 100 -33.57 2.13 -21.06
C VAL A 100 -34.19 1.06 -21.97
N VAL A 101 -34.03 -0.23 -21.64
CA VAL A 101 -34.63 -1.33 -22.41
C VAL A 101 -36.16 -1.25 -22.40
N ILE A 102 -36.77 -0.98 -21.24
CA ILE A 102 -38.23 -0.82 -21.13
C ILE A 102 -38.73 0.33 -22.01
N VAL A 103 -38.05 1.47 -21.99
CA VAL A 103 -38.40 2.63 -22.83
C VAL A 103 -38.30 2.28 -24.32
N LEU A 104 -37.25 1.58 -24.75
CA LEU A 104 -37.10 1.15 -26.14
C LEU A 104 -38.22 0.19 -26.56
N VAL A 105 -38.59 -0.76 -25.71
CA VAL A 105 -39.70 -1.68 -25.98
C VAL A 105 -41.03 -0.93 -26.12
N LEU A 106 -41.30 0.06 -25.26
CA LEU A 106 -42.50 0.89 -25.36
C LEU A 106 -42.56 1.67 -26.68
N ILE A 107 -41.43 2.21 -27.16
CA ILE A 107 -41.35 2.91 -28.46
C ILE A 107 -41.68 1.95 -29.60
N VAL A 108 -41.14 0.72 -29.57
CA VAL A 108 -41.40 -0.29 -30.60
C VAL A 108 -42.87 -0.71 -30.58
N LEU A 109 -43.46 -0.93 -29.40
CA LEU A 109 -44.87 -1.28 -29.27
C LEU A 109 -45.78 -0.14 -29.77
N ALA A 110 -45.48 1.11 -29.42
CA ALA A 110 -46.21 2.27 -29.93
C ALA A 110 -46.16 2.36 -31.45
N TYR A 111 -44.98 2.13 -32.05
CA TYR A 111 -44.81 2.09 -33.50
C TYR A 111 -45.63 0.96 -34.14
N VAL A 112 -45.57 -0.25 -33.59
CA VAL A 112 -46.34 -1.39 -34.09
C VAL A 112 -47.84 -1.12 -34.00
N VAL A 113 -48.34 -0.56 -32.90
CA VAL A 113 -49.76 -0.21 -32.76
C VAL A 113 -50.18 0.81 -33.81
N ILE A 114 -49.42 1.90 -34.00
CA ILE A 114 -49.75 2.93 -35.01
C ILE A 114 -49.71 2.36 -36.43
N HIS A 115 -48.73 1.53 -36.74
CA HIS A 115 -48.58 0.93 -38.07
C HIS A 115 -49.63 -0.14 -38.35
N ASN A 116 -50.03 -0.90 -37.32
CA ASN A 116 -50.97 -2.01 -37.42
C ASN A 116 -52.40 -1.60 -37.05
N LEU A 117 -52.67 -0.31 -36.83
CA LEU A 117 -54.03 0.21 -36.84
C LEU A 117 -54.54 0.10 -38.28
N PRO A 118 -55.54 -0.77 -38.57
CA PRO A 118 -56.20 -0.73 -39.85
C PRO A 118 -56.79 0.68 -40.00
N LYS A 119 -56.46 1.37 -41.10
CA LYS A 119 -57.11 2.64 -41.44
C LYS A 119 -58.61 2.40 -41.38
N ALA A 120 -59.25 2.97 -40.35
CA ALA A 120 -60.70 2.97 -40.25
C ALA A 120 -61.20 3.77 -41.47
N ASN A 121 -61.80 3.04 -42.42
CA ASN A 121 -62.54 3.62 -43.53
C ASN A 121 -63.73 4.44 -43.03
#